data_AF-A0A1G0ZGU7-F1
#
_entry.id   AF-A0A1G0ZGU7-F1
#
_cell.length_a   1.000
_cell.length_b   1.000
_cell.length_c   1.000
_cell.angle_alpha   90.00
_cell.angle_beta   90.00
_cell.angle_gamma   90.00
#
_symmetry.space_group_name_H-M   'P 1'
#
loop_
_entity.id
_entity.type
_entity.pdbx_description
1 polymer ?
#
loop_
_entity_poly.entity_id
_entity_poly.type
_entity_poly.pdbx_seq_one_letter_code
_entity_poly.pdbx_strand_id
1 'polypeptide(L)'
;MRTLRVFKAFAVIVAVAIPASASFVFADSESNARSAEKAGNLREAVKHYTAALQSATAGRDDKGWLEKIIKLSAKLDPKPAIPEEARRYFVRGGVLMQEAKTPDDFSQAANEFKQATQLAPWWPEARYNYASASASAGDYAAAIASLKIYLLFTLPESEARTVQDKIYGLEAKKEKADKGAAAKEIQPRAMEESKPRIENVITSCQQAMWTDSTGEHRWKFLSRGDNRFELVPAFRASADGRQVVLSKAGSGYYAGKIDGAHIAGTHFSPEGRGRRFGNSCPNQPEATPMSGEIRDKGTVLVFSYHPRYDSTGDPCRRAITDVWRRVNE
;
A
#
# COMPACT_ATOMS: atom_id res chain seq x y z
N MET A 1 -59.00 -22.64 10.76
CA MET A 1 -58.61 -22.36 9.36
C MET A 1 -57.57 -21.25 9.31
N ARG A 2 -56.29 -21.59 9.16
CA ARG A 2 -55.23 -20.66 8.72
C ARG A 2 -54.27 -21.45 7.83
N THR A 3 -54.29 -21.14 6.54
CA THR A 3 -53.54 -21.77 5.45
C THR A 3 -52.09 -21.27 5.45
N LEU A 4 -51.13 -22.19 5.55
CA LEU A 4 -49.71 -21.92 5.27
C LEU A 4 -49.52 -21.71 3.76
N ARG A 5 -49.02 -20.54 3.36
CA ARG A 5 -48.51 -20.28 2.00
C ARG A 5 -47.03 -20.67 1.95
N VAL A 6 -46.72 -21.70 1.15
CA VAL A 6 -45.35 -22.07 0.80
C VAL A 6 -44.93 -21.23 -0.41
N PHE A 7 -43.98 -20.32 -0.22
CA PHE A 7 -43.32 -19.60 -1.32
C PHE A 7 -42.26 -20.52 -1.95
N LYS A 8 -42.52 -21.01 -3.18
CA LYS A 8 -41.49 -21.60 -4.03
C LYS A 8 -40.72 -20.47 -4.71
N ALA A 9 -39.45 -20.31 -4.35
CA ALA A 9 -38.51 -19.48 -5.09
C ALA A 9 -38.16 -20.17 -6.42
N PHE A 10 -38.56 -19.56 -7.54
CA PHE A 10 -38.08 -19.93 -8.86
C PHE A 10 -36.71 -19.29 -9.07
N ALA A 11 -35.65 -20.10 -9.03
CA ALA A 11 -34.34 -19.70 -9.53
C ALA A 11 -34.40 -19.67 -11.06
N VAL A 12 -34.43 -18.46 -11.64
CA VAL A 12 -34.25 -18.27 -13.08
C VAL A 12 -32.77 -18.41 -13.37
N ILE A 13 -32.35 -19.61 -13.80
CA ILE A 13 -31.03 -19.83 -14.38
C ILE A 13 -31.11 -19.29 -15.81
N VAL A 14 -30.58 -18.09 -16.03
CA VAL A 14 -30.30 -17.59 -17.38
C VAL A 14 -29.08 -18.36 -17.89
N ALA A 15 -29.31 -19.48 -18.56
CA ALA A 15 -28.29 -20.15 -19.35
C ALA A 15 -27.98 -19.25 -20.55
N VAL A 16 -26.88 -18.48 -20.45
CA VAL A 16 -26.29 -17.84 -21.64
C VAL A 16 -25.76 -18.99 -22.51
N ALA A 17 -26.53 -19.36 -23.53
CA ALA A 17 -26.08 -20.28 -24.55
C ALA A 17 -24.93 -19.62 -25.32
N ILE A 18 -23.69 -19.99 -24.99
CA ILE A 18 -22.54 -19.67 -25.82
C ILE A 18 -22.74 -20.45 -27.13
N PRO A 19 -22.89 -19.78 -28.29
CA PRO A 19 -23.13 -20.49 -29.53
C PRO A 19 -21.92 -21.38 -29.85
N ALA A 20 -22.17 -22.65 -30.13
CA ALA A 20 -21.16 -23.66 -30.47
C ALA A 20 -20.27 -23.27 -31.68
N SER A 21 -20.66 -22.24 -32.44
CA SER A 21 -19.89 -21.67 -33.56
C SER A 21 -18.62 -20.93 -33.12
N ALA A 22 -18.52 -20.45 -31.88
CA ALA A 22 -17.28 -19.83 -31.40
C ALA A 22 -16.15 -20.87 -31.34
N SER A 23 -16.43 -22.05 -30.78
CA SER A 23 -15.43 -23.13 -30.60
C SER A 23 -14.86 -23.70 -31.91
N PHE A 24 -15.61 -23.64 -33.02
CA PHE A 24 -15.17 -24.16 -34.32
C PHE A 24 -14.19 -23.20 -35.04
N VAL A 25 -14.44 -21.89 -35.03
CA VAL A 25 -13.58 -20.90 -35.72
C VAL A 25 -12.16 -20.83 -35.12
N PHE A 26 -12.03 -21.08 -33.82
CA PHE A 26 -10.73 -21.06 -33.12
C PHE A 26 -9.84 -22.27 -33.43
N ALA A 27 -10.42 -23.46 -33.60
CA ALA A 27 -9.66 -24.68 -33.91
C ALA A 27 -9.09 -24.62 -35.34
N ASP A 28 -9.82 -23.96 -36.24
CA ASP A 28 -9.41 -23.79 -37.63
C ASP A 28 -8.18 -22.87 -37.75
N SER A 29 -8.13 -21.75 -37.01
CA SER A 29 -7.04 -20.78 -37.15
C SER A 29 -5.68 -21.35 -36.74
N GLU A 30 -5.60 -22.10 -35.64
CA GLU A 30 -4.35 -22.74 -35.22
C GLU A 30 -3.92 -23.86 -36.17
N SER A 31 -4.88 -24.73 -36.56
CA SER A 31 -4.61 -25.82 -37.50
C SER A 31 -4.12 -25.30 -38.86
N ASN A 32 -4.76 -24.23 -39.36
CA ASN A 32 -4.37 -23.55 -40.59
C ASN A 32 -2.98 -22.91 -40.46
N ALA A 33 -2.66 -22.31 -39.30
CA ALA A 33 -1.34 -21.75 -39.05
C ALA A 33 -0.23 -22.81 -39.11
N ARG A 34 -0.43 -23.94 -38.41
CA ARG A 34 0.52 -25.07 -38.39
C ARG A 34 0.67 -25.70 -39.78
N SER A 35 -0.42 -25.82 -40.53
CA SER A 35 -0.41 -26.36 -41.89
C SER A 35 0.34 -25.45 -42.85
N ALA A 36 0.10 -24.13 -42.80
CA ALA A 36 0.83 -23.13 -43.58
C ALA A 36 2.31 -23.08 -43.21
N GLU A 37 2.65 -23.18 -41.92
CA GLU A 37 4.05 -23.26 -41.44
C GLU A 37 4.76 -24.49 -42.01
N LYS A 38 4.13 -25.67 -41.95
CA LYS A 38 4.68 -26.92 -42.52
C LYS A 38 4.86 -26.85 -44.03
N ALA A 39 3.97 -26.14 -44.73
CA ALA A 39 4.05 -25.91 -46.17
C ALA A 39 5.08 -24.83 -46.56
N GLY A 40 5.74 -24.18 -45.58
CA GLY A 40 6.68 -23.08 -45.85
C GLY A 40 6.01 -21.75 -46.22
N ASN A 41 4.68 -21.66 -46.16
CA ASN A 41 3.94 -20.44 -46.42
C ASN A 41 3.92 -19.55 -45.17
N LEU A 42 5.06 -18.92 -44.88
CA LEU A 42 5.28 -18.17 -43.63
C LEU A 42 4.31 -16.99 -43.48
N ARG A 43 3.89 -16.36 -44.58
CA ARG A 43 2.99 -15.19 -44.54
C ARG A 43 1.58 -15.58 -44.11
N GLU A 44 1.04 -16.67 -44.68
CA GLU A 44 -0.25 -17.20 -44.22
C GLU A 44 -0.16 -17.78 -42.80
N ALA A 45 0.96 -18.42 -42.44
CA ALA A 45 1.17 -18.90 -41.08
C ALA A 45 1.10 -17.75 -40.05
N VAL A 46 1.80 -16.63 -40.30
CA VAL A 46 1.74 -15.42 -39.44
C VAL A 46 0.32 -14.88 -39.33
N LYS A 47 -0.40 -14.78 -40.45
CA LYS A 47 -1.79 -14.32 -40.48
C LYS A 47 -2.71 -15.21 -39.63
N HIS A 48 -2.60 -16.53 -39.77
CA HIS A 48 -3.41 -17.48 -39.02
C HIS A 48 -3.06 -17.52 -37.53
N TYR A 49 -1.77 -17.47 -37.17
CA TYR A 49 -1.37 -17.34 -35.75
C TYR A 49 -1.84 -16.01 -35.14
N THR A 50 -1.82 -14.91 -35.90
CA THR A 50 -2.33 -13.61 -35.44
C THR A 50 -3.83 -13.66 -35.21
N ALA A 51 -4.59 -14.27 -36.12
CA ALA A 51 -6.02 -14.49 -35.95
C ALA A 51 -6.29 -15.35 -34.70
N ALA A 52 -5.55 -16.45 -34.53
CA ALA A 52 -5.65 -17.30 -33.34
C ALA A 52 -5.41 -16.50 -32.05
N LEU A 53 -4.36 -15.68 -32.01
CA LEU A 53 -4.03 -14.84 -30.86
C LEU A 53 -5.13 -13.82 -30.53
N GLN A 54 -5.68 -13.13 -31.53
CA GLN A 54 -6.76 -12.14 -31.35
C GLN A 54 -8.08 -12.78 -30.89
N SER A 55 -8.28 -14.03 -31.27
CA SER A 55 -9.48 -14.81 -31.02
C SER A 55 -9.44 -15.52 -29.65
N ALA A 56 -8.26 -15.67 -29.04
CA ALA A 56 -8.12 -16.37 -27.77
C ALA A 56 -8.72 -15.61 -26.59
N THR A 57 -9.52 -16.31 -25.79
CA THR A 57 -9.84 -15.92 -24.43
C THR A 57 -8.64 -16.19 -23.51
N ALA A 58 -8.44 -15.36 -22.49
CA ALA A 58 -7.34 -15.51 -21.53
C ALA A 58 -7.23 -16.94 -20.99
N GLY A 59 -6.06 -17.58 -21.16
CA GLY A 59 -5.77 -18.93 -20.64
C GLY A 59 -5.39 -19.99 -21.68
N ARG A 60 -5.54 -19.73 -22.99
CA ARG A 60 -4.96 -20.57 -24.08
C ARG A 60 -3.57 -20.06 -24.45
N ASP A 61 -2.71 -20.89 -25.07
CA ASP A 61 -1.28 -20.66 -25.39
C ASP A 61 -0.98 -19.41 -26.25
N ASP A 62 -1.25 -18.24 -25.67
CA ASP A 62 -1.02 -16.90 -26.21
C ASP A 62 0.47 -16.65 -26.45
N LYS A 63 1.31 -17.12 -25.53
CA LYS A 63 2.76 -16.99 -25.58
C LYS A 63 3.38 -17.81 -26.71
N GLY A 64 2.96 -19.07 -26.90
CA GLY A 64 3.47 -19.93 -27.96
C GLY A 64 3.18 -19.37 -29.35
N TRP A 65 1.94 -18.92 -29.60
CA TRP A 65 1.59 -18.28 -30.87
C TRP A 65 2.32 -16.96 -31.08
N LEU A 66 2.48 -16.16 -30.02
CA LEU A 66 3.20 -14.90 -30.15
C LEU A 66 4.68 -15.10 -30.50
N GLU A 67 5.34 -16.07 -29.87
CA GLU A 67 6.70 -16.45 -30.23
C GLU A 67 6.79 -16.88 -31.70
N LYS A 68 5.82 -17.68 -32.18
CA LYS A 68 5.72 -18.07 -33.60
C LYS A 68 5.56 -16.85 -34.51
N ILE A 69 4.64 -15.94 -34.20
CA ILE A 69 4.42 -14.72 -34.98
C ILE A 69 5.72 -13.91 -35.09
N ILE A 70 6.41 -13.66 -33.98
CA ILE A 70 7.65 -12.88 -33.95
C ILE A 70 8.74 -13.55 -34.79
N LYS A 71 9.01 -14.84 -34.55
CA LYS A 71 10.07 -15.60 -35.24
C LYS A 71 9.80 -15.76 -36.74
N LEU A 72 8.55 -16.01 -37.13
CA LEU A 72 8.18 -16.15 -38.54
C LEU A 72 8.21 -14.80 -39.26
N SER A 73 7.74 -13.73 -38.62
CA SER A 73 7.76 -12.38 -39.19
C SER A 73 9.17 -11.87 -39.42
N ALA A 74 10.13 -12.24 -38.56
CA ALA A 74 11.54 -11.90 -38.73
C ALA A 74 12.20 -12.55 -39.97
N LYS A 75 11.62 -13.65 -40.48
CA LYS A 75 12.12 -14.37 -41.68
C LYS A 75 11.50 -13.87 -42.99
N LEU A 76 10.46 -13.05 -42.93
CA LEU A 76 9.76 -12.56 -44.11
C LEU A 76 10.49 -11.36 -44.73
N ASP A 77 10.64 -11.40 -46.05
CA ASP A 77 11.10 -10.27 -46.87
C ASP A 77 10.12 -10.03 -48.03
N PRO A 78 9.42 -8.88 -48.09
CA PRO A 78 9.41 -7.81 -47.11
C PRO A 78 8.67 -8.22 -45.82
N LYS A 79 9.10 -7.64 -44.69
CA LYS A 79 8.46 -7.79 -43.38
C LYS A 79 6.95 -7.49 -43.45
N PRO A 80 6.12 -8.07 -42.58
CA PRO A 80 4.69 -7.76 -42.55
C PRO A 80 4.45 -6.26 -42.31
N ALA A 81 3.57 -5.67 -43.12
CA ALA A 81 3.20 -4.27 -42.99
C ALA A 81 2.52 -4.02 -41.64
N ILE A 82 2.82 -2.90 -41.01
CA ILE A 82 2.13 -2.46 -39.80
C ILE A 82 0.74 -1.93 -40.21
N PRO A 83 -0.37 -2.47 -39.67
CA PRO A 83 -1.71 -1.97 -39.95
C PRO A 83 -1.85 -0.50 -39.52
N GLU A 84 -2.58 0.31 -40.29
CA GLU A 84 -2.75 1.74 -39.99
C GLU A 84 -3.42 1.97 -38.63
N GLU A 85 -4.38 1.13 -38.25
CA GLU A 85 -5.00 1.23 -36.92
C GLU A 85 -3.98 0.96 -35.80
N ALA A 86 -3.06 0.00 -35.98
CA ALA A 86 -1.99 -0.24 -35.02
C ALA A 86 -1.06 0.98 -34.89
N ARG A 87 -0.74 1.62 -36.02
CA ARG A 87 0.06 2.85 -36.07
C ARG A 87 -0.65 4.00 -35.36
N ARG A 88 -1.96 4.16 -35.55
CA ARG A 88 -2.79 5.16 -34.86
C ARG A 88 -2.71 5.00 -33.35
N TYR A 89 -2.88 3.77 -32.85
CA TYR A 89 -2.75 3.46 -31.43
C TYR A 89 -1.33 3.78 -30.90
N PHE A 90 -0.30 3.39 -31.63
CA PHE A 90 1.08 3.67 -31.26
C PHE A 90 1.37 5.18 -31.15
N VAL A 91 0.90 5.98 -32.11
CA VAL A 91 1.10 7.44 -32.10
C VAL A 91 0.35 8.08 -30.94
N ARG A 92 -0.91 7.69 -30.70
CA ARG A 92 -1.69 8.17 -29.54
C ARG A 92 -1.02 7.84 -28.21
N GLY A 93 -0.55 6.61 -28.05
CA GLY A 93 0.20 6.18 -26.87
C GLY A 93 1.46 7.00 -26.66
N GLY A 94 2.17 7.35 -27.74
CA GLY A 94 3.34 8.22 -27.69
C GLY A 94 3.04 9.62 -27.16
N VAL A 95 1.98 10.26 -27.65
CA VAL A 95 1.53 11.59 -27.17
C VAL A 95 1.13 11.52 -25.70
N LEU A 96 0.27 10.56 -25.33
CA LEU A 96 -0.17 10.39 -23.94
C LEU A 96 1.01 10.11 -22.99
N MET A 97 1.99 9.32 -23.43
CA MET A 97 3.19 9.04 -22.62
C MET A 97 4.05 10.28 -22.40
N GLN A 98 4.12 11.20 -23.37
CA GLN A 98 4.84 12.46 -23.25
C GLN A 98 4.15 13.45 -22.31
N GLU A 99 2.82 13.47 -22.32
CA GLU A 99 2.00 14.36 -21.48
C GLU A 99 1.76 13.83 -20.06
N ALA A 100 2.01 12.53 -19.84
CA ALA A 100 1.76 11.83 -18.60
C ALA A 100 2.58 12.38 -17.42
N LYS A 101 1.90 12.60 -16.28
CA LYS A 101 2.52 13.09 -15.04
C LYS A 101 2.27 12.15 -13.87
N THR A 102 1.22 11.35 -13.95
CA THR A 102 0.79 10.43 -12.91
C THR A 102 0.81 8.98 -13.40
N PRO A 103 0.85 7.98 -12.50
CA PRO A 103 0.74 6.58 -12.87
C PRO A 103 -0.51 6.28 -13.71
N ASP A 104 -1.63 6.95 -13.44
CA ASP A 104 -2.88 6.78 -14.18
C ASP A 104 -2.79 7.32 -15.61
N ASP A 105 -2.08 8.43 -15.83
CA ASP A 105 -1.82 8.95 -17.19
C ASP A 105 -0.95 7.95 -17.99
N PHE A 106 0.07 7.38 -17.33
CA PHE A 106 0.90 6.34 -17.95
C PHE A 106 0.11 5.07 -18.23
N SER A 107 -0.90 4.74 -17.43
CA SER A 107 -1.81 3.62 -17.68
C SER A 107 -2.64 3.83 -18.95
N GLN A 108 -3.10 5.07 -19.20
CA GLN A 108 -3.78 5.41 -20.46
C GLN A 108 -2.86 5.22 -21.67
N ALA A 109 -1.62 5.72 -21.60
CA ALA A 109 -0.62 5.50 -22.65
C ALA A 109 -0.32 4.00 -22.86
N ALA A 110 -0.18 3.24 -21.76
CA ALA A 110 0.05 1.80 -21.82
C ALA A 110 -1.11 1.07 -22.52
N ASN A 111 -2.35 1.49 -22.30
CA ASN A 111 -3.51 0.90 -22.99
C ASN A 111 -3.47 1.12 -24.50
N GLU A 112 -3.07 2.29 -24.98
CA GLU A 112 -2.91 2.53 -26.42
C GLU A 112 -1.80 1.65 -27.01
N PHE A 113 -0.64 1.55 -26.34
CA PHE A 113 0.42 0.67 -26.82
C PHE A 113 0.03 -0.80 -26.78
N LYS A 114 -0.77 -1.22 -25.79
CA LYS A 114 -1.33 -2.57 -25.72
C LYS A 114 -2.15 -2.88 -26.98
N GLN A 115 -3.04 -1.97 -27.41
CA GLN A 115 -3.81 -2.14 -28.65
C GLN A 115 -2.88 -2.27 -29.88
N ALA A 116 -1.84 -1.44 -29.96
CA ALA A 116 -0.85 -1.54 -31.03
C ALA A 116 -0.16 -2.94 -31.05
N THR A 117 0.21 -3.47 -29.89
CA THR A 117 0.84 -4.81 -29.79
C THR A 117 -0.12 -5.96 -30.11
N GLN A 118 -1.42 -5.78 -29.96
CA GLN A 118 -2.43 -6.79 -30.32
C GLN A 118 -2.70 -6.82 -31.83
N LEU A 119 -2.65 -5.67 -32.48
CA LEU A 119 -2.86 -5.53 -33.93
C LEU A 119 -1.60 -5.82 -34.74
N ALA A 120 -0.42 -5.52 -34.19
CA ALA A 120 0.87 -5.82 -34.79
C ALA A 120 1.81 -6.50 -33.78
N PRO A 121 1.60 -7.80 -33.47
CA PRO A 121 2.40 -8.50 -32.46
C PRO A 121 3.87 -8.68 -32.83
N TRP A 122 4.23 -8.49 -34.10
CA TRP A 122 5.59 -8.50 -34.63
C TRP A 122 6.26 -7.11 -34.59
N TRP A 123 5.68 -6.10 -33.94
CA TRP A 123 6.21 -4.74 -33.87
C TRP A 123 7.02 -4.50 -32.58
N PRO A 124 8.37 -4.55 -32.62
CA PRO A 124 9.20 -4.45 -31.42
C PRO A 124 9.05 -3.10 -30.69
N GLU A 125 8.98 -1.98 -31.41
CA GLU A 125 8.89 -0.65 -30.81
C GLU A 125 7.58 -0.47 -30.01
N ALA A 126 6.45 -0.94 -30.54
CA ALA A 126 5.18 -0.94 -29.82
C ALA A 126 5.27 -1.77 -28.53
N ARG A 127 5.99 -2.90 -28.57
CA ARG A 127 6.20 -3.79 -27.43
C ARG A 127 7.02 -3.15 -26.33
N TYR A 128 8.13 -2.52 -26.69
CA TYR A 128 9.01 -1.84 -25.75
C TYR A 128 8.32 -0.61 -25.11
N ASN A 129 7.55 0.14 -25.90
CA ASN A 129 6.80 1.28 -25.40
C ASN A 129 5.67 0.86 -24.47
N TYR A 130 4.95 -0.23 -24.76
CA TYR A 130 3.98 -0.80 -23.83
C TYR A 130 4.62 -1.16 -22.49
N ALA A 131 5.79 -1.81 -22.51
CA ALA A 131 6.52 -2.15 -21.31
C ALA A 131 6.96 -0.92 -20.51
N SER A 132 7.44 0.11 -21.21
CA SER A 132 7.93 1.34 -20.58
C SER A 132 6.79 2.16 -19.96
N ALA A 133 5.66 2.33 -20.66
CA ALA A 133 4.47 2.98 -20.12
C ALA A 133 3.90 2.21 -18.92
N SER A 134 3.82 0.87 -19.01
CA SER A 134 3.36 0.02 -17.89
C SER A 134 4.26 0.15 -16.65
N ALA A 135 5.58 0.19 -16.84
CA ALA A 135 6.52 0.39 -15.74
C ALA A 135 6.34 1.76 -15.06
N SER A 136 6.09 2.82 -15.83
CA SER A 136 5.80 4.16 -15.31
C SER A 136 4.43 4.25 -14.64
N ALA A 137 3.46 3.44 -15.08
CA ALA A 137 2.15 3.28 -14.45
C ALA A 137 2.20 2.47 -13.13
N GLY A 138 3.36 1.89 -12.79
CA GLY A 138 3.49 1.00 -11.63
C GLY A 138 2.98 -0.42 -11.86
N ASP A 139 2.48 -0.74 -13.06
CA ASP A 139 2.14 -2.11 -13.45
C ASP A 139 3.42 -2.87 -13.85
N TYR A 140 4.19 -3.22 -12.82
CA TYR A 140 5.45 -3.95 -13.00
C TYR A 140 5.24 -5.34 -13.60
N ALA A 141 4.09 -5.97 -13.36
CA ALA A 141 3.78 -7.29 -13.90
C ALA A 141 3.65 -7.24 -15.44
N ALA A 142 2.85 -6.31 -15.97
CA ALA A 142 2.71 -6.12 -17.41
C ALA A 142 4.02 -5.67 -18.07
N ALA A 143 4.78 -4.81 -17.40
CA ALA A 143 6.09 -4.36 -17.88
C ALA A 143 7.08 -5.53 -18.04
N ILE A 144 7.23 -6.36 -17.01
CA ILE A 144 8.12 -7.54 -17.01
C ILE A 144 7.70 -8.53 -18.09
N ALA A 145 6.40 -8.88 -18.13
CA ALA A 145 5.88 -9.78 -19.15
C ALA A 145 6.17 -9.25 -20.57
N SER A 146 6.12 -7.92 -20.73
CA SER A 146 6.33 -7.30 -22.02
C SER A 146 7.78 -7.24 -22.48
N LEU A 147 8.71 -6.98 -21.56
CA LEU A 147 10.14 -7.05 -21.86
C LEU A 147 10.59 -8.48 -22.14
N LYS A 148 10.04 -9.49 -21.44
CA LYS A 148 10.34 -10.90 -21.72
C LYS A 148 9.96 -11.30 -23.14
N ILE A 149 8.89 -10.71 -23.68
CA ILE A 149 8.50 -10.93 -25.07
C ILE A 149 9.31 -10.06 -26.03
N TYR A 150 9.70 -8.85 -25.63
CA TYR A 150 10.63 -8.02 -26.40
C TYR A 150 11.97 -8.74 -26.67
N LEU A 151 12.44 -9.55 -25.73
CA LEU A 151 13.63 -10.39 -25.91
C LEU A 151 13.49 -11.51 -26.95
N LEU A 152 12.29 -11.78 -27.47
CA LEU A 152 12.07 -12.75 -28.56
C LEU A 152 12.38 -12.16 -29.94
N PHE A 153 12.47 -10.82 -30.06
CA PHE A 153 12.87 -10.17 -31.31
C PHE A 153 14.37 -10.31 -31.55
N THR A 154 14.80 -10.10 -32.79
CA THR A 154 16.22 -10.03 -33.13
C THR A 154 16.79 -8.71 -32.61
N LEU A 155 17.55 -8.77 -31.52
CA LEU A 155 18.17 -7.62 -30.86
C LEU A 155 19.71 -7.75 -30.87
N PRO A 156 20.45 -6.64 -30.89
CA PRO A 156 21.86 -6.63 -30.52
C PRO A 156 22.07 -7.17 -29.10
N GLU A 157 23.18 -7.87 -28.86
CA GLU A 157 23.48 -8.47 -27.54
C GLU A 157 23.50 -7.43 -26.40
N SER A 158 24.06 -6.25 -26.66
CA SER A 158 24.09 -5.13 -25.70
C SER A 158 22.70 -4.63 -25.33
N GLU A 159 21.77 -4.59 -26.29
CA GLU A 159 20.39 -4.20 -26.06
C GLU A 159 19.64 -5.27 -25.28
N ALA A 160 19.77 -6.55 -25.69
CA ALA A 160 19.19 -7.68 -24.97
C ALA A 160 19.64 -7.71 -23.51
N ARG A 161 20.93 -7.44 -23.24
CA ARG A 161 21.46 -7.34 -21.88
C ARG A 161 20.82 -6.19 -21.09
N THR A 162 20.71 -5.02 -21.71
CA THR A 162 20.07 -3.84 -21.09
C THR A 162 18.61 -4.13 -20.72
N VAL A 163 17.88 -4.82 -21.60
CA VAL A 163 16.49 -5.22 -21.35
C VAL A 163 16.41 -6.24 -20.20
N GLN A 164 17.32 -7.19 -20.14
CA GLN A 164 17.39 -8.17 -19.04
C GLN A 164 17.64 -7.49 -17.69
N ASP A 165 18.57 -6.54 -17.62
CA ASP A 165 18.84 -5.80 -16.38
C ASP A 165 17.64 -4.93 -15.97
N LYS A 166 16.90 -4.37 -16.94
CA LYS A 166 15.63 -3.66 -16.69
C LYS A 166 14.56 -4.59 -16.10
N ILE A 167 14.46 -5.84 -16.56
CA ILE A 167 13.57 -6.85 -15.99
C ILE A 167 13.90 -7.09 -14.51
N TYR A 168 15.17 -7.28 -14.16
CA TYR A 168 15.57 -7.48 -12.75
C TYR A 168 15.23 -6.28 -11.87
N GLY A 169 15.47 -5.06 -12.36
CA GLY A 169 15.08 -3.84 -11.65
C GLY A 169 13.58 -3.74 -11.41
N LEU A 170 12.75 -4.18 -12.38
CA LEU A 170 11.30 -4.21 -12.23
C LEU A 170 10.81 -5.32 -11.30
N GLU A 171 11.45 -6.50 -11.32
CA GLU A 171 11.15 -7.60 -10.39
C GLU A 171 11.37 -7.17 -8.94
N ALA A 172 12.48 -6.47 -8.64
CA ALA A 172 12.72 -5.90 -7.31
C ALA A 172 11.69 -4.82 -6.92
N LYS A 173 11.29 -3.94 -7.85
CA LYS A 173 10.23 -2.95 -7.60
C LYS A 173 8.89 -3.61 -7.31
N LYS A 174 8.53 -4.66 -8.04
CA LYS A 174 7.32 -5.45 -7.81
C LYS A 174 7.33 -6.08 -6.42
N GLU A 175 8.42 -6.75 -6.04
CA GLU A 175 8.54 -7.38 -4.72
C GLU A 175 8.36 -6.35 -3.59
N LYS A 176 8.98 -5.17 -3.72
CA LYS A 176 8.83 -4.09 -2.74
C LYS A 176 7.38 -3.59 -2.67
N ALA A 177 6.71 -3.42 -3.80
CA ALA A 177 5.32 -3.00 -3.86
C ALA A 177 4.39 -4.03 -3.20
N ASP A 178 4.58 -5.33 -3.50
CA ASP A 178 3.80 -6.43 -2.93
C ASP A 178 3.97 -6.52 -1.40
N LYS A 179 5.21 -6.41 -0.91
CA LYS A 179 5.49 -6.36 0.55
C LYS A 179 4.89 -5.13 1.22
N GLY A 180 4.95 -3.98 0.56
CA GLY A 180 4.35 -2.74 1.04
C GLY A 180 2.82 -2.82 1.11
N ALA A 181 2.18 -3.46 0.14
CA ALA A 181 0.74 -3.71 0.13
C ALA A 181 0.35 -4.69 1.26
N ALA A 182 1.07 -5.80 1.42
CA ALA A 182 0.83 -6.75 2.51
C ALA A 182 0.98 -6.10 3.89
N ALA A 183 2.00 -5.27 4.09
CA ALA A 183 2.20 -4.54 5.35
C ALA A 183 1.09 -3.52 5.64
N LYS A 184 0.52 -2.88 4.61
CA LYS A 184 -0.64 -1.97 4.75
C LYS A 184 -1.93 -2.71 5.09
N GLU A 185 -2.07 -3.97 4.66
CA GLU A 185 -3.25 -4.79 4.94
C GLU A 185 -3.22 -5.42 6.34
N ILE A 186 -2.02 -5.74 6.86
CA ILE A 186 -1.84 -6.28 8.21
C ILE A 186 -2.12 -5.23 9.30
N GLN A 187 -1.77 -3.95 9.07
CA GLN A 187 -1.95 -2.85 10.03
C GLN A 187 -3.40 -2.64 10.52
N PRO A 188 -4.43 -2.50 9.65
CA PRO A 188 -5.81 -2.30 10.09
C PRO A 188 -6.37 -3.53 10.82
N ARG A 189 -5.98 -4.76 10.41
CA ARG A 189 -6.39 -5.97 11.12
C ARG A 189 -5.80 -6.07 12.53
N ALA A 190 -4.50 -5.78 12.66
CA ALA A 190 -3.83 -5.75 13.96
C ALA A 190 -4.39 -4.64 14.88
N MET A 191 -4.75 -3.48 14.30
CA MET A 191 -5.40 -2.39 15.02
C MET A 191 -6.84 -2.75 15.45
N GLU A 192 -7.60 -3.46 14.61
CA GLU A 192 -8.96 -3.89 14.94
C GLU A 192 -8.97 -4.94 16.06
N GLU A 193 -8.02 -5.88 16.03
CA GLU A 193 -7.86 -6.91 17.07
C GLU A 193 -7.39 -6.32 18.42
N SER A 194 -6.73 -5.16 18.42
CA SER A 194 -6.24 -4.51 19.65
C SER A 194 -7.26 -3.58 20.31
N LYS A 195 -8.33 -3.15 19.61
CA LYS A 195 -9.39 -2.26 20.12
C LYS A 195 -9.97 -2.67 21.49
N PRO A 196 -10.49 -3.90 21.70
CA PRO A 196 -11.10 -4.26 22.99
C PRO A 196 -10.08 -4.30 24.14
N ARG A 197 -8.82 -4.61 23.83
CA ARG A 197 -7.73 -4.58 24.82
C ARG A 197 -7.41 -3.14 25.23
N ILE A 198 -7.33 -2.22 24.29
CA ILE A 198 -7.05 -0.80 24.54
C ILE A 198 -8.21 -0.15 25.30
N GLU A 199 -9.47 -0.45 24.94
CA GLU A 199 -10.66 0.05 25.65
C GLU A 199 -10.69 -0.40 27.11
N ASN A 200 -10.37 -1.67 27.38
CA ASN A 200 -10.29 -2.19 28.76
C ASN A 200 -9.20 -1.47 29.58
N VAL A 201 -8.05 -1.19 28.98
CA VAL A 201 -6.96 -0.45 29.61
C VAL A 201 -7.37 1.00 29.91
N ILE A 202 -7.97 1.69 28.94
CA ILE A 202 -8.48 3.06 29.10
C ILE A 202 -9.51 3.11 30.22
N THR A 203 -10.46 2.18 30.23
CA THR A 203 -11.52 2.08 31.25
C THR A 203 -10.92 1.89 32.64
N SER A 204 -9.96 0.98 32.80
CA SER A 204 -9.24 0.78 34.07
C SER A 204 -8.56 2.06 34.54
N CYS A 205 -7.91 2.80 33.63
CA CYS A 205 -7.23 4.05 33.96
C CYS A 205 -8.18 5.18 34.36
N GLN A 206 -9.37 5.28 33.76
CA GLN A 206 -10.38 6.30 34.07
C GLN A 206 -11.04 6.10 35.44
N GLN A 207 -11.17 4.86 35.90
CA GLN A 207 -11.76 4.53 37.21
C GLN A 207 -10.81 4.75 38.39
N ALA A 208 -9.63 5.32 38.13
CA ALA A 208 -8.55 5.44 39.08
C ALA A 208 -8.18 6.90 39.33
N MET A 209 -7.80 7.19 40.57
CA MET A 209 -6.90 8.30 40.85
C MET A 209 -5.47 7.79 40.84
N TRP A 210 -4.54 8.60 40.33
CA TRP A 210 -3.15 8.22 40.12
C TRP A 210 -2.25 9.07 41.00
N THR A 211 -1.18 8.49 41.52
CA THR A 211 -0.12 9.21 42.23
C THR A 211 1.23 8.93 41.61
N ASP A 212 2.08 9.96 41.56
CA ASP A 212 3.48 9.85 41.13
C ASP A 212 4.34 9.10 42.16
N SER A 213 5.63 8.88 41.87
CA SER A 213 6.54 8.18 42.79
C SER A 213 6.73 8.89 44.13
N THR A 214 6.45 10.20 44.20
CA THR A 214 6.61 10.99 45.43
C THR A 214 5.42 10.86 46.38
N GLY A 215 4.25 10.49 45.86
CA GLY A 215 3.01 10.48 46.64
C GLY A 215 2.39 11.86 46.81
N GLU A 216 3.05 12.93 46.36
CA GLU A 216 2.65 14.32 46.56
C GLU A 216 1.64 14.81 45.52
N HIS A 217 1.62 14.21 44.32
CA HIS A 217 0.79 14.67 43.21
C HIS A 217 -0.29 13.66 42.85
N ARG A 218 -1.56 14.10 42.91
CA ARG A 218 -2.71 13.29 42.49
C ARG A 218 -3.24 13.72 41.12
N TRP A 219 -3.58 12.72 40.31
CA TRP A 219 -3.94 12.89 38.90
C TRP A 219 -5.20 12.12 38.52
N LYS A 220 -5.95 12.64 37.55
CA LYS A 220 -7.09 11.98 36.91
C LYS A 220 -6.77 11.71 35.45
N PHE A 221 -7.13 10.52 35.00
CA PHE A 221 -7.03 10.10 33.61
C PHE A 221 -8.35 10.37 32.88
N LEU A 222 -8.29 11.06 31.76
CA LEU A 222 -9.43 11.44 30.92
C LEU A 222 -9.25 10.84 29.52
N SER A 223 -10.18 9.99 29.08
CA SER A 223 -10.24 9.56 27.69
C SER A 223 -10.80 10.67 26.80
N ARG A 224 -10.21 10.86 25.61
CA ARG A 224 -10.64 11.83 24.59
C ARG A 224 -11.17 11.17 23.31
N GLY A 225 -11.31 9.83 23.30
CA GLY A 225 -11.65 9.06 22.11
C GLY A 225 -10.46 8.87 21.16
N ASP A 226 -10.58 7.94 20.20
CA ASP A 226 -9.52 7.57 19.25
C ASP A 226 -8.18 7.21 19.92
N ASN A 227 -8.25 6.45 21.01
CA ASN A 227 -7.12 6.08 21.86
C ASN A 227 -6.33 7.27 22.43
N ARG A 228 -6.89 8.48 22.44
CA ARG A 228 -6.28 9.67 23.04
C ARG A 228 -6.68 9.81 24.49
N PHE A 229 -5.77 10.36 25.29
CA PHE A 229 -6.01 10.64 26.69
C PHE A 229 -5.32 11.90 27.18
N GLU A 230 -5.80 12.39 28.32
CA GLU A 230 -5.16 13.42 29.11
C GLU A 230 -5.01 12.98 30.56
N LEU A 231 -3.89 13.33 31.20
CA LEU A 231 -3.75 13.29 32.65
C LEU A 231 -3.72 14.71 33.18
N VAL A 232 -4.67 15.01 34.06
CA VAL A 232 -4.84 16.34 34.66
C VAL A 232 -4.73 16.25 36.18
N PRO A 233 -4.32 17.33 36.86
CA PRO A 233 -4.30 17.37 38.32
C PRO A 233 -5.68 17.05 38.90
N ALA A 234 -5.72 16.31 40.00
CA ALA A 234 -6.96 16.00 40.68
C ALA A 234 -7.43 17.17 41.56
N PHE A 235 -8.75 17.40 41.58
CA PHE A 235 -9.41 18.41 42.41
C PHE A 235 -10.48 17.76 43.28
N ARG A 236 -10.71 18.28 44.49
CA ARG A 236 -11.83 17.93 45.39
C ARG A 236 -12.71 19.15 45.62
N ALA A 237 -14.02 18.98 45.56
CA ALA A 237 -14.95 20.03 45.99
C ALA A 237 -14.93 20.12 47.52
N SER A 238 -14.69 21.32 48.05
CA SER A 238 -14.88 21.66 49.45
C SER A 238 -16.37 21.92 49.73
N ALA A 239 -16.78 21.80 51.00
CA ALA A 239 -18.16 22.01 51.43
C ALA A 239 -18.71 23.42 51.13
N ASP A 240 -17.82 24.39 50.90
CA ASP A 240 -18.11 25.76 50.50
C ASP A 240 -18.21 25.95 48.96
N GLY A 241 -18.17 24.87 48.18
CA GLY A 241 -18.24 24.89 46.72
C GLY A 241 -16.91 25.24 46.03
N ARG A 242 -15.83 25.50 46.76
CA ARG A 242 -14.51 25.75 46.17
C ARG A 242 -13.83 24.46 45.73
N GLN A 243 -13.13 24.50 44.60
CA GLN A 243 -12.26 23.40 44.18
C GLN A 243 -10.92 23.49 44.90
N VAL A 244 -10.61 22.50 45.72
CA VAL A 244 -9.30 22.32 46.35
C VAL A 244 -8.47 21.43 45.43
N VAL A 245 -7.33 21.96 44.96
CA VAL A 245 -6.37 21.16 44.19
C VAL A 245 -5.75 20.13 45.13
N LEU A 246 -5.89 18.84 44.81
CA LEU A 246 -5.29 17.74 45.59
C LEU A 246 -3.81 17.53 45.23
N SER A 247 -3.35 18.20 44.19
CA SER A 247 -1.95 18.29 43.76
C SER A 247 -1.38 19.63 44.20
N LYS A 248 -0.10 19.68 44.57
CA LYS A 248 0.61 20.96 44.71
C LYS A 248 0.51 21.75 43.39
N ALA A 249 0.25 23.05 43.47
CA ALA A 249 0.18 23.93 42.30
C ALA A 249 1.51 23.89 41.53
N GLY A 250 1.47 23.70 40.20
CA GLY A 250 2.67 23.66 39.35
C GLY A 250 2.92 22.36 38.56
N SER A 251 1.99 21.39 38.57
CA SER A 251 2.24 20.06 37.99
C SER A 251 1.96 19.90 36.48
N GLY A 252 1.24 20.81 35.85
CA GLY A 252 1.00 20.75 34.40
C GLY A 252 -0.04 19.70 34.00
N TYR A 253 -0.08 19.30 32.73
CA TYR A 253 -0.93 18.19 32.26
C TYR A 253 -0.20 17.35 31.22
N TYR A 254 -0.65 16.11 31.02
CA TYR A 254 -0.16 15.26 29.95
C TYR A 254 -1.26 15.04 28.91
N ALA A 255 -0.89 15.00 27.64
CA ALA A 255 -1.78 14.56 26.57
C ALA A 255 -1.04 13.59 25.66
N GLY A 256 -1.70 12.49 25.29
CA GLY A 256 -1.05 11.44 24.51
C GLY A 256 -2.02 10.44 23.87
N LYS A 257 -1.44 9.41 23.28
CA LYS A 257 -2.12 8.25 22.69
C LYS A 257 -1.70 6.97 23.41
N ILE A 258 -2.63 6.02 23.46
CA ILE A 258 -2.40 4.64 23.90
C ILE A 258 -2.36 3.74 22.68
N ASP A 259 -1.36 2.87 22.63
CA ASP A 259 -1.28 1.76 21.68
C ASP A 259 -0.94 0.47 22.42
N GLY A 260 -1.95 -0.39 22.60
CA GLY A 260 -1.86 -1.57 23.45
C GLY A 260 -1.50 -1.21 24.89
N ALA A 261 -0.28 -1.56 25.31
CA ALA A 261 0.28 -1.22 26.62
C ALA A 261 1.23 -0.02 26.58
N HIS A 262 1.52 0.55 25.41
CA HIS A 262 2.43 1.68 25.28
C HIS A 262 1.67 3.00 25.28
N ILE A 263 2.30 4.04 25.83
CA ILE A 263 1.80 5.41 25.79
C ILE A 263 2.85 6.33 25.19
N ALA A 264 2.40 7.28 24.38
CA ALA A 264 3.26 8.30 23.77
C ALA A 264 2.52 9.63 23.72
N GLY A 265 3.21 10.73 24.02
CA GLY A 265 2.57 12.02 24.18
C GLY A 265 3.51 13.07 24.74
N THR A 266 2.92 14.12 25.32
CA THR A 266 3.62 15.33 25.70
C THR A 266 3.16 15.81 27.07
N HIS A 267 4.11 16.11 27.96
CA HIS A 267 3.86 16.83 29.20
C HIS A 267 3.92 18.33 28.96
N PHE A 268 2.94 19.06 29.46
CA PHE A 268 2.83 20.51 29.37
C PHE A 268 3.00 21.14 30.74
N SER A 269 3.96 22.05 30.87
CA SER A 269 4.21 22.79 32.12
C SER A 269 3.19 23.91 32.32
N PRO A 270 2.68 24.17 33.54
CA PRO A 270 1.59 25.12 33.76
C PRO A 270 2.01 26.60 33.70
N GLU A 271 3.32 26.90 33.73
CA GLU A 271 3.79 28.29 33.91
C GLU A 271 4.15 29.02 32.62
N GLY A 272 4.16 28.38 31.43
CA GLY A 272 4.63 29.01 30.19
C GLY A 272 6.07 29.57 30.26
N ARG A 273 6.78 29.32 31.37
CA ARG A 273 8.10 29.84 31.69
C ARG A 273 9.00 28.65 31.88
N GLY A 274 9.80 28.37 30.85
CA GLY A 274 10.80 27.32 30.95
C GLY A 274 11.72 27.57 32.13
N ARG A 275 11.95 26.56 32.99
CA ARG A 275 13.00 26.67 34.01
C ARG A 275 14.35 26.85 33.31
N ARG A 276 15.10 27.89 33.68
CA ARG A 276 16.48 28.10 33.22
C ARG A 276 17.38 27.06 33.86
N PHE A 277 17.99 26.20 33.06
CA PHE A 277 19.04 25.28 33.51
C PHE A 277 20.38 25.79 32.99
N GLY A 278 20.99 26.72 33.73
CA GLY A 278 22.29 27.29 33.35
C GLY A 278 22.33 27.91 31.95
N ASN A 279 23.51 28.32 31.50
CA ASN A 279 23.68 28.99 30.20
C ASN A 279 23.87 28.01 29.02
N SER A 280 24.05 26.72 29.29
CA SER A 280 24.39 25.69 28.30
C SER A 280 23.23 24.78 27.88
N CYS A 281 22.10 24.79 28.60
CA CYS A 281 20.91 24.01 28.23
C CYS A 281 19.76 24.93 27.78
N PRO A 282 19.04 24.58 26.71
CA PRO A 282 17.87 25.34 26.28
C PRO A 282 16.80 25.35 27.38
N ASN A 283 16.14 26.50 27.57
CA ASN A 283 15.01 26.66 28.50
C ASN A 283 14.00 25.51 28.33
N GLN A 284 13.32 25.08 29.40
CA GLN A 284 12.29 24.05 29.24
C GLN A 284 11.26 24.49 28.18
N PRO A 285 11.05 23.69 27.11
CA PRO A 285 9.91 23.92 26.23
C PRO A 285 8.64 23.75 27.06
N GLU A 286 7.61 24.51 26.71
CA GLU A 286 6.28 24.38 27.31
C GLU A 286 5.73 22.95 27.20
N ALA A 287 6.28 22.17 26.26
CA ALA A 287 5.93 20.80 25.89
C ALA A 287 7.16 19.89 25.91
N THR A 288 7.16 18.84 26.74
CA THR A 288 8.21 17.80 26.77
C THR A 288 7.67 16.46 26.28
N PRO A 289 8.21 15.88 25.19
CA PRO A 289 7.83 14.55 24.73
C PRO A 289 8.12 13.48 25.80
N MET A 290 7.20 12.56 25.95
CA MET A 290 7.35 11.40 26.82
C MET A 290 6.74 10.16 26.18
N SER A 291 7.35 9.02 26.46
CA SER A 291 6.76 7.71 26.22
C SER A 291 6.61 6.97 27.54
N GLY A 292 5.93 5.85 27.50
CA GLY A 292 5.75 5.04 28.68
C GLY A 292 5.07 3.71 28.40
N GLU A 293 4.81 3.00 29.49
CA GLU A 293 4.13 1.71 29.47
C GLU A 293 3.09 1.63 30.59
N ILE A 294 1.98 0.98 30.28
CA ILE A 294 0.93 0.59 31.20
C ILE A 294 1.21 -0.86 31.60
N ARG A 295 1.53 -1.05 32.88
CA ARG A 295 1.89 -2.35 33.45
C ARG A 295 0.80 -2.83 34.41
N ASP A 296 0.93 -4.08 34.82
CA ASP A 296 0.10 -4.72 35.85
C ASP A 296 -1.41 -4.58 35.59
N LYS A 297 -1.81 -4.87 34.34
CA LYS A 297 -3.22 -4.79 33.90
C LYS A 297 -3.86 -3.39 34.07
N GLY A 298 -3.08 -2.31 33.97
CA GLY A 298 -3.62 -0.96 34.04
C GLY A 298 -3.60 -0.34 35.43
N THR A 299 -2.77 -0.82 36.34
CA THR A 299 -2.61 -0.27 37.70
C THR A 299 -1.30 0.48 37.92
N VAL A 300 -0.36 0.38 36.98
CA VAL A 300 0.93 1.09 37.02
C VAL A 300 1.15 1.79 35.67
N LEU A 301 1.44 3.09 35.72
CA LEU A 301 1.88 3.87 34.56
C LEU A 301 3.37 4.19 34.75
N VAL A 302 4.20 3.77 33.81
CA VAL A 302 5.63 4.06 33.81
C VAL A 302 5.88 5.11 32.74
N PHE A 303 6.31 6.31 33.13
CA PHE A 303 6.67 7.38 32.22
C PHE A 303 8.18 7.50 32.09
N SER A 304 8.66 7.66 30.86
CA SER A 304 10.07 7.89 30.54
C SER A 304 10.22 9.25 29.86
N TYR A 305 10.86 10.16 30.58
CA TYR A 305 11.24 11.47 30.05
C TYR A 305 12.48 11.31 29.17
N HIS A 306 12.38 11.72 27.91
CA HIS A 306 13.52 11.63 27.00
C HIS A 306 14.61 12.62 27.42
N PRO A 307 15.87 12.18 27.50
CA PRO A 307 16.98 13.07 27.81
C PRO A 307 17.09 14.15 26.73
N ARG A 308 17.37 15.38 27.16
CA ARG A 308 17.71 16.45 26.23
C ARG A 308 19.21 16.51 26.10
N TYR A 309 19.69 16.84 24.91
CA TYR A 309 21.09 17.02 24.63
C TYR A 309 21.39 18.50 24.41
N ASP A 310 22.53 18.97 24.89
CA ASP A 310 23.04 20.30 24.57
C ASP A 310 23.63 20.35 23.14
N SER A 311 24.17 21.50 22.74
CA SER A 311 24.80 21.67 21.43
C SER A 311 26.02 20.78 21.19
N THR A 312 26.59 20.20 22.25
CA THR A 312 27.73 19.27 22.20
C THR A 312 27.31 17.81 22.17
N GLY A 313 26.01 17.51 22.27
CA GLY A 313 25.50 16.14 22.28
C GLY A 313 25.53 15.47 23.65
N ASP A 314 25.76 16.24 24.73
CA ASP A 314 25.76 15.74 26.10
C ASP A 314 24.38 15.88 26.75
N PRO A 315 23.90 14.88 27.52
CA PRO A 315 22.56 14.92 28.08
C PRO A 315 22.44 15.94 29.23
N CYS A 316 21.72 17.04 28.98
CA CYS A 316 21.33 18.07 29.96
C CYS A 316 20.63 17.53 31.21
N ARG A 317 19.99 16.36 31.11
CA ARG A 317 19.44 15.61 32.24
C ARG A 317 19.44 14.12 31.90
N ARG A 318 19.76 13.27 32.88
CA ARG A 318 19.56 11.81 32.73
C ARG A 318 18.08 11.55 32.45
N ALA A 319 17.81 10.52 31.64
CA ALA A 319 16.45 10.03 31.46
C ALA A 319 15.87 9.71 32.84
N ILE A 320 14.75 10.35 33.17
CA ILE A 320 14.04 10.07 34.42
C ILE A 320 12.90 9.13 34.05
N THR A 321 12.83 8.02 34.77
CA THR A 321 11.65 7.17 34.75
C THR A 321 10.86 7.46 36.01
N ASP A 322 9.61 7.85 35.85
CA ASP A 322 8.67 8.05 36.95
C ASP A 322 7.62 6.93 36.92
N VAL A 323 7.32 6.36 38.08
CA VAL A 323 6.42 5.23 38.22
C VAL A 323 5.21 5.68 39.00
N TRP A 324 4.11 5.81 38.29
CA TRP A 324 2.84 6.24 38.84
C TRP A 324 1.99 5.03 39.16
N ARG A 325 1.33 5.06 40.31
CA ARG A 325 0.52 3.96 40.80
C ARG A 325 -0.91 4.42 41.02
N ARG A 326 -1.84 3.48 40.85
CA ARG A 326 -3.22 3.67 41.28
C ARG A 326 -3.23 3.98 42.78
N VAL A 327 -3.94 5.04 43.16
CA VAL A 327 -4.27 5.28 44.56
C VAL A 327 -5.40 4.31 44.88
N ASN A 328 -5.09 3.26 45.66
CA ASN A 328 -6.11 2.39 46.19
C ASN A 328 -7.01 3.21 47.12
N GLU A 329 -8.33 3.10 46.95
CA GLU A 329 -9.31 3.58 47.93
C GLU A 329 -9.10 2.88 49.28
#